data_AF-A0ABD4ZG91-F1
#
_entry.id   AF-A0ABD4ZG91-F1
#
_cell.length_a   1.000
_cell.length_b   1.000
_cell.length_c   1.000
_cell.angle_alpha   90.00
_cell.angle_beta   90.00
_cell.angle_gamma   90.00
#
_symmetry.space_group_name_H-M   'P 1'
#
loop_
_entity.id
_entity.type
_entity.pdbx_description
1 polymer ?
#
loop_
_entity_poly.entity_id
_entity_poly.type
_entity_poly.pdbx_seq_one_letter_code
_entity_poly.pdbx_strand_id
1 'polypeptide(L)' 'ALNMARSYIESHFGKDYLPAKPNFYSSKENAQEAHEAIRPSDVKMLADHLSGMDKDAVRLYDLIWRQFVACQMPAAQY' A
#
# COMPACT_ATOMS: atom_id res chain seq x y z
N ALA A 1 2.05 -1.88 -9.58
CA ALA A 1 1.81 -1.56 -8.16
C ALA A 1 0.33 -1.37 -7.83
N LEU A 2 -0.36 -0.40 -8.45
CA LEU A 2 -1.77 -0.09 -8.15
C LEU A 2 -2.71 -1.29 -8.28
N ASN A 3 -2.61 -2.05 -9.38
CA ASN A 3 -3.44 -3.25 -9.59
C ASN A 3 -3.21 -4.30 -8.51
N MET A 4 -1.98 -4.43 -8.01
CA MET A 4 -1.64 -5.40 -6.97
C MET A 4 -2.33 -5.06 -5.65
N ALA A 5 -2.29 -3.79 -5.22
CA ALA A 5 -3.03 -3.34 -4.03
C ALA A 5 -4.55 -3.55 -4.21
N ARG A 6 -5.09 -3.19 -5.38
CA ARG A 6 -6.53 -3.33 -5.68
C ARG A 6 -6.99 -4.79 -5.67
N SER A 7 -6.23 -5.70 -6.29
CA SER A 7 -6.53 -7.14 -6.27
C SER A 7 -6.43 -7.73 -4.86
N TYR A 8 -5.49 -7.26 -4.04
CA TYR A 8 -5.41 -7.66 -2.64
C TYR A 8 -6.64 -7.19 -1.85
N ILE A 9 -7.05 -5.93 -2.06
CA ILE A 9 -8.23 -5.37 -1.41
C ILE A 9 -9.49 -6.13 -1.78
N GLU A 10 -9.69 -6.41 -3.07
CA GLU A 10 -10.84 -7.17 -3.55
C GLU A 10 -10.92 -8.57 -2.92
N SER A 11 -9.77 -9.24 -2.79
CA SER A 11 -9.70 -10.61 -2.27
C SER A 11 -9.80 -10.70 -0.74
N HIS A 12 -9.34 -9.70 0.02
CA HIS A 12 -9.27 -9.77 1.48
C HIS A 12 -10.32 -8.92 2.21
N PHE A 13 -10.74 -7.79 1.64
CA PHE A 13 -11.73 -6.89 2.24
C PHE A 13 -13.07 -6.90 1.49
N GLY A 14 -13.09 -7.38 0.25
CA GLY A 14 -14.29 -7.44 -0.58
C GLY A 14 -14.53 -6.16 -1.40
N LYS A 15 -15.57 -6.20 -2.24
CA LYS A 15 -15.84 -5.15 -3.23
C LYS A 15 -16.25 -3.81 -2.62
N ASP A 16 -16.88 -3.82 -1.45
CA ASP A 16 -17.30 -2.60 -0.75
C ASP A 16 -16.12 -1.72 -0.34
N TYR A 17 -14.93 -2.33 -0.18
CA TYR A 17 -13.69 -1.64 0.16
C TYR A 17 -12.81 -1.38 -1.07
N LEU A 18 -13.28 -1.65 -2.29
CA LEU A 18 -12.57 -1.35 -3.53
C LEU A 18 -13.25 -0.20 -4.28
N PRO A 19 -12.65 1.00 -4.34
CA PRO A 19 -13.16 2.10 -5.14
C PRO A 19 -13.24 1.72 -6.63
N ALA A 20 -14.34 2.12 -7.28
CA ALA A 20 -14.58 1.83 -8.70
C ALA A 20 -13.46 2.37 -9.62
N LYS A 21 -12.89 3.53 -9.27
CA LYS A 21 -11.73 4.12 -9.95
C LYS A 21 -10.50 4.09 -9.02
N PRO A 22 -9.29 3.87 -9.54
CA PRO A 22 -8.07 3.95 -8.74
C PRO A 22 -7.86 5.36 -8.16
N ASN A 23 -7.33 5.43 -6.95
CA ASN A 23 -6.94 6.71 -6.34
C ASN A 23 -5.54 7.09 -6.84
N PHE A 24 -5.42 8.25 -7.47
CA PHE A 24 -4.15 8.79 -7.95
C PHE A 24 -3.71 9.97 -7.10
N TYR A 25 -2.47 9.93 -6.64
CA TYR A 25 -1.84 11.01 -5.88
C TYR A 25 -0.62 11.48 -6.66
N SER A 26 -0.61 12.74 -7.10
CA SER A 26 0.53 13.38 -7.76
C SER A 26 1.36 14.16 -6.74
N SER A 27 2.68 13.98 -6.72
CA SER A 27 3.56 14.94 -6.06
C SER A 27 3.83 16.11 -7.00
N LYS A 28 3.72 17.34 -6.49
CA LYS A 28 4.23 18.54 -7.17
C LYS A 28 5.46 19.00 -6.41
N GLU A 29 6.65 18.60 -6.86
CA GLU A 29 7.90 19.33 -6.67
C GLU A 29 9.08 18.61 -7.34
N ASN A 30 10.14 19.37 -7.62
CA ASN A 30 11.38 19.03 -8.32
C ASN A 30 12.08 17.72 -7.83
N ALA A 31 11.51 16.56 -8.10
CA ALA A 31 12.11 15.27 -7.79
C ALA A 31 12.88 14.77 -9.02
N GLN A 32 14.16 15.12 -9.13
CA GLN A 32 14.99 14.69 -10.26
C GLN A 32 15.27 13.18 -10.28
N GLU A 33 14.99 12.42 -9.21
CA GLU A 33 15.20 10.96 -9.18
C GLU A 33 14.10 10.15 -8.46
N ALA A 34 13.11 10.79 -7.81
CA ALA A 34 12.07 10.10 -7.05
C ALA A 34 10.74 10.06 -7.83
N HIS A 35 10.62 9.09 -8.74
CA HIS A 35 9.44 8.92 -9.60
C HIS A 35 8.32 8.07 -8.98
N GLU A 36 8.57 7.45 -7.82
CA GLU A 36 7.63 6.54 -7.16
C GLU A 36 7.60 6.71 -5.64
N ALA A 37 6.41 6.56 -5.05
CA ALA A 37 6.24 6.54 -3.60
C ALA A 37 6.84 5.25 -2.98
N ILE A 38 7.29 5.34 -1.72
CA ILE A 38 7.75 4.17 -0.97
C ILE A 38 6.58 3.19 -0.81
N ARG A 39 6.76 1.96 -1.26
CA ARG A 39 5.75 0.91 -1.23
C ARG A 39 6.40 -0.48 -1.18
N PRO A 40 5.68 -1.52 -0.75
CA PRO A 40 6.18 -2.89 -0.88
C PRO A 40 6.35 -3.29 -2.36
N SER A 41 7.36 -4.12 -2.63
CA SER A 41 7.57 -4.72 -3.95
C SER A 41 6.46 -5.72 -4.31
N ASP A 42 6.01 -6.49 -3.33
CA ASP A 42 4.86 -7.40 -3.41
C ASP A 42 3.94 -7.19 -2.19
N VAL A 43 2.64 -7.01 -2.42
CA VAL A 43 1.64 -6.83 -1.36
C VAL A 43 1.31 -8.14 -0.64
N LYS A 44 1.64 -9.28 -1.23
CA LYS A 44 1.47 -10.60 -0.60
C LYS A 44 2.56 -10.90 0.42
N MET A 45 3.65 -10.13 0.42
CA MET A 45 4.68 -10.21 1.44
C MET A 45 4.18 -9.44 2.67
N LEU A 46 3.74 -10.16 3.69
CA LEU A 46 3.30 -9.56 4.95
C LEU A 46 4.49 -9.38 5.89
N ALA A 47 4.36 -8.48 6.86
CA ALA A 47 5.40 -8.25 7.88
C ALA A 47 5.78 -9.54 8.62
N ASP A 48 4.81 -10.43 8.85
CA ASP A 48 5.01 -11.73 9.50
C ASP A 48 5.92 -12.69 8.69
N HIS A 49 6.09 -12.44 7.39
CA HIS A 49 6.96 -13.26 6.53
C HIS A 49 8.42 -12.77 6.56
N LEU A 50 8.72 -11.63 7.20
CA LEU A 50 10.06 -11.09 7.30
C LEU A 50 10.83 -11.75 8.46
N SER A 51 11.41 -12.91 8.21
CA SER A 51 12.28 -13.60 9.17
C SER A 51 13.69 -13.01 9.20
N GLY A 52 14.27 -12.84 10.39
CA GLY A 52 15.68 -12.43 10.55
C GLY A 52 15.95 -10.94 10.36
N MET A 53 14.92 -10.11 10.22
CA MET A 53 15.03 -8.65 10.23
C MET A 53 14.92 -8.08 11.64
N ASP A 54 15.48 -6.88 11.82
CA ASP A 54 15.29 -6.13 13.06
C ASP A 54 13.81 -5.78 13.28
N LYS A 55 13.38 -5.74 14.56
CA LYS A 55 11.98 -5.50 14.92
C LYS A 55 11.48 -4.15 14.41
N ASP A 56 12.32 -3.12 14.38
CA ASP A 56 11.91 -1.80 13.92
C ASP A 56 11.79 -1.77 12.39
N ALA A 57 12.61 -2.54 11.67
CA ALA A 57 12.46 -2.71 10.23
C ALA A 57 11.14 -3.42 9.86
N VAL A 58 10.74 -4.45 10.63
CA VAL A 58 9.46 -5.15 10.43
C VAL A 58 8.28 -4.20 10.70
N ARG A 59 8.33 -3.39 11.77
CA ARG A 59 7.29 -2.39 12.06
C ARG A 59 7.21 -1.30 11.00
N LEU A 60 8.35 -0.83 10.51
CA LEU A 60 8.39 0.17 9.44
C LEU A 60 7.81 -0.40 8.15
N TYR A 61 8.13 -1.65 7.83
CA TYR A 61 7.55 -2.35 6.69
C TYR A 61 6.03 -2.47 6.83
N ASP A 62 5.52 -2.89 8.00
CA ASP A 62 4.08 -2.99 8.27
C ASP A 62 3.39 -1.62 8.08
N LEU A 63 3.99 -0.54 8.59
CA LEU A 63 3.47 0.82 8.41
C LEU A 63 3.39 1.22 6.92
N ILE A 64 4.46 0.98 6.15
CA ILE A 64 4.50 1.27 4.71
C ILE A 64 3.47 0.44 3.97
N TRP A 65 3.36 -0.85 4.30
CA TRP A 65 2.41 -1.77 3.69
C TRP A 65 0.96 -1.31 3.93
N ARG A 66 0.60 -0.98 5.18
CA ARG A 66 -0.73 -0.50 5.54
C ARG A 66 -1.07 0.81 4.82
N GLN A 67 -0.14 1.75 4.76
CA GLN A 67 -0.34 3.02 4.07
C GLN A 67 -0.57 2.81 2.56
N PHE A 68 0.18 1.89 1.94
CA PHE A 68 0.06 1.57 0.52
C PHE A 68 -1.28 0.89 0.18
N VAL A 69 -1.76 -0.02 1.02
CA VAL A 69 -3.07 -0.66 0.83
C VAL A 69 -4.21 0.33 1.09
N ALA A 70 -4.17 1.05 2.21
CA ALA A 70 -5.22 1.99 2.60
C ALA A 70 -5.42 3.13 1.60
N CYS A 71 -4.36 3.58 0.91
CA CYS A 71 -4.50 4.65 -0.09
C CYS A 71 -5.37 4.26 -1.30
N GLN A 72 -5.60 2.96 -1.52
CA GLN A 72 -6.47 2.44 -2.57
C GLN A 72 -7.85 2.00 -2.06
N MET A 73 -8.20 2.28 -0.80
CA MET A 73 -9.50 1.98 -0.19
C MET A 73 -10.42 3.23 -0.19
N PRO A 74 -11.75 3.08 -0.04
CA PRO A 74 -12.66 4.21 0.09
C PRO A 74 -12.43 4.98 1.38
N ALA A 75 -12.84 6.25 1.39
CA ALA A 75 -12.85 7.05 2.61
C ALA A 75 -13.82 6.45 3.65
N ALA A 76 -13.49 6.60 4.92
CA ALA A 76 -14.38 6.23 6.01
C ALA A 76 -15.69 7.02 5.92
N GLN A 77 -16.81 6.33 6.20
CA GLN A 77 -18.13 6.95 6.35
C GLN A 77 -18.38 7.22 7.85
N TYR A 78 -19.11 8.29 8.14
CA TYR A 78 -19.44 8.73 9.50
C TYR A 78 -20.96 8.71 9.70
#